data_AF-J9H3G2-F1
#
_entry.id   AF-J9H3G2-F1
#
_cell.length_a   1.000
_cell.length_b   1.000
_cell.length_c   1.000
_cell.angle_alpha   90.00
_cell.angle_beta   90.00
_cell.angle_gamma   90.00
#
_symmetry.space_group_name_H-M   'P 1'
#
loop_
_entity.id
_entity.type
_entity.pdbx_description
1 polymer ?
#
loop_
_entity_poly.entity_id
_entity_poly.type
_entity_poly.pdbx_seq_one_letter_code
_entity_poly.pdbx_strand_id
1 'polypeptide(L)'
;MTEVRDPSRPFLEVFEALDPKTHRRALRSAMRREGNNLKRIAVEQIGASGIGKGTHAKLAKGVRVRTYPDRYGAGFLLTVKPHGKKGYHKNRQGREKPVLMWAEDGTRSRYTKSKTRFFVRVRKGHFTGKMKAYRFLKRTEETGTPKVENGLFDTFRKNLDKEARKRGL
;
A
#
# COMPACT_ATOMS: atom_id res chain seq x y z
N MET A 1 -31.85 27.69 -10.51
CA MET A 1 -31.31 26.63 -11.38
C MET A 1 -30.22 27.27 -12.21
N THR A 2 -28.96 26.98 -11.91
CA THR A 2 -27.83 27.43 -12.73
C THR A 2 -27.62 26.40 -13.83
N GLU A 3 -28.09 26.72 -15.03
CA GLU A 3 -27.74 25.98 -16.25
C GLU A 3 -26.22 26.04 -16.46
N VAL A 4 -25.64 24.88 -16.71
CA VAL A 4 -24.27 24.65 -17.21
C VAL A 4 -24.11 25.44 -18.52
N ARG A 5 -23.28 26.49 -18.55
CA ARG A 5 -23.29 27.53 -19.60
C ARG A 5 -22.08 27.47 -20.55
N ASP A 6 -21.06 26.65 -20.30
CA ASP A 6 -19.88 26.57 -21.16
C ASP A 6 -19.48 25.12 -21.53
N PRO A 7 -19.80 24.67 -22.77
CA PRO A 7 -19.39 23.35 -23.26
C PRO A 7 -17.87 23.17 -23.41
N SER A 8 -17.07 24.25 -23.30
CA SER A 8 -15.60 24.19 -23.37
C SER A 8 -14.95 23.85 -22.02
N ARG A 9 -15.65 24.02 -20.89
CA ARG A 9 -15.12 23.75 -19.53
C ARG A 9 -16.14 23.06 -18.59
N PRO A 10 -16.75 21.93 -19.00
CA PRO A 10 -17.82 21.29 -18.23
C PRO A 10 -17.39 20.85 -16.82
N PHE A 11 -16.10 20.53 -16.62
CA PHE A 11 -15.58 20.16 -15.30
C PHE A 11 -15.50 21.33 -14.32
N LEU A 12 -15.10 22.51 -14.80
CA LEU A 12 -14.92 23.68 -13.94
C LEU A 12 -16.26 24.15 -13.38
N GLU A 13 -17.29 24.18 -14.22
CA GLU A 13 -18.65 24.55 -13.80
C GLU A 13 -19.22 23.58 -12.76
N VAL A 14 -19.07 22.28 -13.01
CA VAL A 14 -19.47 21.24 -12.05
C VAL A 14 -18.71 21.37 -10.73
N PHE A 15 -17.42 21.67 -10.78
CA PHE A 15 -16.60 21.87 -9.59
C PHE A 15 -17.04 23.14 -8.83
N GLU A 16 -17.25 24.26 -9.50
CA GLU A 16 -17.67 25.51 -8.85
C GLU A 16 -19.09 25.44 -8.27
N ALA A 17 -19.99 24.69 -8.93
CA ALA A 17 -21.36 24.50 -8.47
C ALA A 17 -21.49 23.58 -7.24
N LEU A 18 -20.47 22.76 -6.95
CA LEU A 18 -20.50 21.79 -5.85
C LEU A 18 -19.82 22.33 -4.59
N ASP A 19 -20.31 21.86 -3.44
CA ASP A 19 -19.77 22.27 -2.14
C ASP A 19 -18.38 21.65 -1.86
N PRO A 20 -17.49 22.35 -1.14
CA PRO A 20 -16.16 21.83 -0.80
C PRO A 20 -16.16 20.52 -0.01
N LYS A 21 -17.25 20.18 0.69
CA LYS A 21 -17.38 18.91 1.40
C LYS A 21 -17.64 17.76 0.41
N THR A 22 -18.40 17.99 -0.66
CA THR A 22 -18.56 17.05 -1.77
C THR A 22 -17.25 16.82 -2.52
N HIS A 23 -16.46 17.87 -2.77
CA HIS A 23 -15.12 17.71 -3.37
C HIS A 23 -14.23 16.80 -2.53
N ARG A 24 -14.15 17.06 -1.23
CA ARG A 24 -13.37 16.23 -0.29
C ARG A 24 -13.85 14.78 -0.28
N ARG A 25 -15.16 14.54 -0.30
CA ARG A 25 -15.74 13.19 -0.36
C ARG A 25 -15.40 12.48 -1.67
N ALA A 26 -15.56 13.15 -2.81
CA ALA A 26 -15.24 12.63 -4.14
C ALA A 26 -13.75 12.29 -4.27
N LEU A 27 -12.87 13.19 -3.79
CA LEU A 27 -11.43 13.00 -3.77
C LEU A 27 -11.02 11.84 -2.86
N ARG A 28 -11.60 11.74 -1.67
CA ARG A 28 -11.33 10.61 -0.76
C ARG A 28 -11.77 9.27 -1.34
N SER A 29 -12.89 9.25 -2.06
CA SER A 29 -13.35 8.06 -2.79
C SER A 29 -12.34 7.67 -3.88
N ALA A 30 -11.85 8.64 -4.65
CA ALA A 30 -10.82 8.43 -5.66
C ALA A 30 -9.52 7.89 -5.05
N MET A 31 -9.04 8.51 -3.97
CA MET A 31 -7.85 8.05 -3.21
C MET A 31 -7.99 6.62 -2.68
N ARG A 32 -9.18 6.22 -2.21
CA ARG A 32 -9.43 4.83 -1.79
C ARG A 32 -9.36 3.86 -2.96
N ARG A 33 -9.94 4.23 -4.11
CA ARG A 33 -9.94 3.39 -5.31
C ARG A 33 -8.52 3.22 -5.82
N GLU A 34 -7.78 4.31 -5.99
CA GLU A 34 -6.41 4.25 -6.50
C GLU A 34 -5.45 3.59 -5.52
N GLY A 35 -5.63 3.78 -4.21
CA GLY A 35 -4.88 3.01 -3.22
C GLY A 35 -5.10 1.50 -3.37
N ASN A 36 -6.33 1.05 -3.63
CA ASN A 36 -6.60 -0.37 -3.90
C ASN A 36 -6.04 -0.85 -5.25
N ASN A 37 -6.00 0.01 -6.28
CA ASN A 37 -5.30 -0.29 -7.53
C ASN A 37 -3.80 -0.50 -7.27
N LEU A 38 -3.16 0.40 -6.53
CA LEU A 38 -1.75 0.28 -6.16
C LEU A 38 -1.49 -0.98 -5.34
N LYS A 39 -2.40 -1.35 -4.44
CA LYS A 39 -2.34 -2.61 -3.70
C LYS A 39 -2.34 -3.83 -4.62
N ARG A 40 -3.16 -3.83 -5.66
CA ARG A 40 -3.19 -4.93 -6.63
C ARG A 40 -1.85 -5.06 -7.34
N ILE A 41 -1.28 -3.95 -7.79
CA ILE A 41 0.06 -3.91 -8.38
C ILE A 41 1.10 -4.45 -7.38
N ALA A 42 1.01 -4.06 -6.11
CA ALA A 42 1.91 -4.57 -5.07
C ALA A 42 1.83 -6.10 -4.90
N VAL A 43 0.62 -6.66 -4.96
CA VAL A 43 0.40 -8.11 -4.90
C VAL A 43 1.01 -8.81 -6.11
N GLU A 44 0.90 -8.23 -7.31
CA GLU A 44 1.55 -8.72 -8.52
C GLU A 44 3.08 -8.69 -8.37
N GLN A 45 3.64 -7.60 -7.84
CA GLN A 45 5.08 -7.46 -7.59
C GLN A 45 5.60 -8.47 -6.55
N ILE A 46 4.80 -8.79 -5.52
CA ILE A 46 5.12 -9.90 -4.60
C ILE A 46 5.19 -11.22 -5.37
N GLY A 47 4.27 -11.48 -6.29
CA GLY A 47 4.29 -12.67 -7.15
C GLY A 47 5.54 -12.75 -8.03
N ALA A 48 5.95 -11.63 -8.61
CA ALA A 48 7.10 -11.51 -9.53
C ALA A 48 8.47 -11.43 -8.82
N SER A 49 8.49 -11.32 -7.50
CA SER A 49 9.72 -11.09 -6.72
C SER A 49 10.68 -12.28 -6.62
N GLY A 50 10.21 -13.49 -6.95
CA GLY A 50 10.92 -14.73 -6.70
C GLY A 50 10.85 -15.20 -5.23
N ILE A 51 9.97 -14.61 -4.40
CA ILE A 51 9.60 -15.23 -3.13
C ILE A 51 8.78 -16.50 -3.40
N GLY A 52 8.91 -17.53 -2.57
CA GLY A 52 8.38 -18.87 -2.88
C GLY A 52 6.87 -18.86 -3.20
N LYS A 53 6.47 -19.51 -4.29
CA LYS A 53 5.10 -19.49 -4.84
C LYS A 53 4.02 -19.80 -3.79
N GLY A 54 4.25 -20.81 -2.94
CA GLY A 54 3.31 -21.20 -1.88
C GLY A 54 3.07 -20.15 -0.78
N THR A 55 3.83 -19.05 -0.76
CA THR A 55 3.69 -17.98 0.24
C THR A 55 2.93 -16.76 -0.28
N HIS A 56 2.72 -16.64 -1.59
CA HIS A 56 2.15 -15.44 -2.22
C HIS A 56 0.80 -15.04 -1.63
N ALA A 57 -0.15 -15.97 -1.56
CA ALA A 57 -1.48 -15.68 -1.03
C ALA A 57 -1.48 -15.24 0.45
N LYS A 58 -0.58 -15.80 1.27
CA LYS A 58 -0.44 -15.43 2.68
C LYS A 58 0.19 -14.04 2.83
N LEU A 59 1.17 -13.74 1.99
CA LEU A 59 1.87 -12.45 1.95
C LEU A 59 0.99 -11.34 1.40
N ALA A 60 0.23 -11.59 0.34
CA ALA A 60 -0.72 -10.64 -0.25
C ALA A 60 -1.73 -10.11 0.78
N LYS A 61 -2.19 -10.96 1.72
CA LYS A 61 -3.08 -10.55 2.83
C LYS A 61 -2.44 -9.55 3.79
N GLY A 62 -1.11 -9.49 3.85
CA GLY A 62 -0.35 -8.55 4.67
C GLY A 62 -0.20 -7.16 4.04
N VAL A 63 -0.46 -7.01 2.74
CA VAL A 63 -0.40 -5.71 2.06
C VAL A 63 -1.61 -4.86 2.45
N ARG A 64 -1.35 -3.65 2.90
CA ARG A 64 -2.36 -2.74 3.42
C ARG A 64 -2.30 -1.39 2.74
N VAL A 65 -3.48 -0.83 2.52
CA VAL A 65 -3.66 0.56 2.10
C VAL A 65 -4.34 1.28 3.24
N ARG A 66 -3.82 2.45 3.58
CA ARG A 66 -4.42 3.37 4.54
C ARG A 66 -4.65 4.69 3.83
N THR A 67 -5.90 4.95 3.44
CA THR A 67 -6.30 6.30 3.02
C THR A 67 -6.31 7.21 4.23
N TYR A 68 -5.76 8.41 4.10
CA TYR A 68 -5.68 9.35 5.20
C TYR A 68 -7.07 9.88 5.57
N PRO A 69 -7.34 10.07 6.88
CA PRO A 69 -8.48 10.85 7.34
C PRO A 69 -8.40 12.29 6.81
N ASP A 70 -9.56 12.92 6.64
CA ASP A 70 -9.72 14.25 6.03
C ASP A 70 -8.85 15.33 6.72
N ARG A 71 -8.60 15.20 8.03
CA ARG A 71 -7.74 16.12 8.81
C ARG A 71 -6.28 16.18 8.37
N TYR A 72 -5.78 15.16 7.67
CA TYR A 72 -4.41 15.07 7.20
C TYR A 72 -4.27 15.36 5.70
N GLY A 73 -5.35 15.78 5.05
CA GLY A 73 -5.39 16.02 3.61
C GLY A 73 -5.67 14.77 2.77
N ALA A 74 -5.50 14.93 1.45
CA ALA A 74 -5.78 13.88 0.48
C ALA A 74 -4.54 13.03 0.22
N GLY A 75 -4.64 11.73 0.48
CA GLY A 75 -3.56 10.81 0.22
C GLY A 75 -3.84 9.42 0.78
N PHE A 76 -2.96 8.50 0.46
CA PHE A 76 -3.00 7.16 1.01
C PHE A 76 -1.59 6.60 1.14
N LEU A 77 -1.42 5.64 2.05
CA LEU A 77 -0.18 4.92 2.28
C LEU A 77 -0.36 3.45 1.94
N LEU A 78 0.48 2.92 1.06
CA LEU A 78 0.67 1.49 0.91
C LEU A 78 1.75 1.02 1.89
N THR A 79 1.46 0.00 2.69
CA THR A 79 2.41 -0.53 3.67
C THR A 79 2.33 -2.04 3.79
N VAL A 80 3.48 -2.64 4.04
CA VAL A 80 3.65 -4.05 4.41
C VAL A 80 3.89 -4.24 5.91
N LYS A 81 3.99 -3.13 6.67
CA LYS A 81 4.22 -3.19 8.10
C LYS A 81 2.99 -3.78 8.79
N PRO A 82 3.19 -4.74 9.72
CA PRO A 82 2.08 -5.32 10.47
C PRO A 82 1.41 -4.23 11.34
N HIS A 83 0.11 -4.38 11.59
CA HIS A 83 -0.60 -3.49 12.52
C HIS A 83 -1.84 -4.19 13.07
N GLY A 84 -1.98 -4.23 14.40
CA GLY A 84 -2.94 -5.10 15.05
C GLY A 84 -2.70 -6.56 14.65
N LYS A 85 -3.75 -7.34 14.39
CA LYS A 85 -3.61 -8.76 14.00
C LYS A 85 -3.29 -9.00 12.51
N LYS A 86 -3.13 -7.95 11.70
CA LYS A 86 -2.92 -8.06 10.24
C LYS A 86 -1.43 -7.94 9.90
N GLY A 87 -0.96 -8.75 8.94
CA GLY A 87 0.43 -8.76 8.49
C GLY A 87 1.33 -9.73 9.27
N TYR A 88 0.77 -10.47 10.23
CA TYR A 88 1.47 -11.53 10.95
C TYR A 88 1.17 -12.91 10.35
N HIS A 89 2.22 -13.72 10.26
CA HIS A 89 2.15 -15.13 9.95
C HIS A 89 2.41 -15.94 11.21
N LYS A 90 1.55 -16.91 11.52
CA LYS A 90 1.80 -17.86 12.61
C LYS A 90 2.70 -18.98 12.09
N ASN A 91 3.84 -19.19 12.74
CA ASN A 91 4.72 -20.31 12.43
C ASN A 91 4.19 -21.61 13.05
N ARG A 92 4.85 -22.74 12.78
CA ARG A 92 4.52 -24.06 13.36
C ARG A 92 4.53 -24.12 14.90
N GLN A 93 5.19 -23.16 15.55
CA GLN A 93 5.26 -23.03 17.00
C GLN A 93 4.19 -22.05 17.54
N GLY A 94 3.23 -21.64 16.72
CA GLY A 94 2.17 -20.69 17.10
C GLY A 94 2.62 -19.23 17.24
N ARG A 95 3.90 -18.91 16.96
CA ARG A 95 4.46 -17.56 17.13
C ARG A 95 4.15 -16.69 15.92
N GLU A 96 3.69 -15.48 16.18
CA GLU A 96 3.45 -14.47 15.16
C GLU A 96 4.76 -13.88 14.63
N LYS A 97 4.86 -13.79 13.30
CA LYS A 97 6.06 -13.31 12.58
C LYS A 97 5.65 -12.34 11.47
N PRO A 98 6.22 -11.13 11.41
CA PRO A 98 5.90 -10.15 10.38
C PRO A 98 6.68 -10.45 9.07
N VAL A 99 6.42 -11.61 8.48
CA VAL A 99 7.21 -12.15 7.37
C VAL A 99 7.24 -11.22 6.17
N LEU A 100 6.13 -10.55 5.85
CA LEU A 100 6.07 -9.64 4.71
C LEU A 100 6.97 -8.41 4.89
N MET A 101 6.99 -7.82 6.09
CA MET A 101 7.88 -6.71 6.42
C MET A 101 9.35 -7.12 6.29
N TRP A 102 9.70 -8.29 6.83
CA TRP A 102 11.06 -8.84 6.68
C TRP A 102 11.41 -9.19 5.24
N ALA A 103 10.43 -9.56 4.42
CA ALA A 103 10.64 -9.83 3.01
C ALA A 103 10.89 -8.54 2.23
N GLU A 104 10.26 -7.43 2.61
CA GLU A 104 10.52 -6.13 2.00
C GLU A 104 11.92 -5.63 2.34
N ASP A 105 12.22 -5.50 3.64
CA ASP A 105 13.44 -4.83 4.14
C ASP A 105 14.65 -5.77 4.18
N GLY A 106 14.42 -7.08 4.21
CA GLY A 106 15.42 -8.09 4.57
C GLY A 106 15.60 -8.21 6.09
N THR A 107 16.40 -9.19 6.51
CA THR A 107 16.78 -9.35 7.93
C THR A 107 18.28 -9.24 8.12
N ARG A 108 18.69 -8.86 9.34
CA ARG A 108 20.10 -8.95 9.75
C ARG A 108 20.60 -10.39 9.64
N SER A 109 21.92 -10.52 9.43
CA SER A 109 22.62 -11.80 9.48
C SER A 109 22.45 -12.46 10.83
N ARG A 110 22.13 -13.76 10.83
CA ARG A 110 22.02 -14.55 12.06
C ARG A 110 23.27 -15.38 12.25
N TYR A 111 23.73 -15.48 13.49
CA TYR A 111 24.86 -16.31 13.89
C TYR A 111 24.45 -17.21 15.05
N THR A 112 25.07 -18.39 15.16
CA THR A 112 24.95 -19.19 16.38
C THR A 112 25.60 -18.46 17.55
N LYS A 113 25.14 -18.72 18.78
CA LYS A 113 25.76 -18.14 19.98
C LYS A 113 27.22 -18.58 20.03
N SER A 114 28.15 -17.64 20.17
CA SER A 114 29.51 -17.97 20.61
C SER A 114 29.42 -18.52 22.02
N LYS A 115 29.96 -19.72 22.28
CA LYS A 115 30.06 -20.22 23.65
C LYS A 115 31.08 -19.34 24.37
N THR A 116 30.63 -18.50 25.30
CA THR A 116 31.50 -17.88 26.28
C THR A 116 31.38 -18.68 27.57
N ARG A 117 32.40 -19.48 27.88
CA ARG A 117 32.73 -19.81 29.27
C ARG A 117 34.25 -19.75 29.41
N PHE A 118 34.66 -19.08 30.48
CA PHE A 118 36.01 -19.00 31.03
C PHE A 118 36.85 -20.25 30.72
N PHE A 119 38.10 -20.03 30.27
CA PHE A 119 39.18 -21.01 30.10
C PHE A 119 39.10 -22.05 28.95
N VAL A 120 38.14 -22.01 28.01
CA VAL A 120 38.16 -22.95 26.86
C VAL A 120 37.91 -22.23 25.53
N ARG A 121 38.79 -22.49 24.54
CA ARG A 121 38.80 -22.04 23.14
C ARG A 121 37.48 -21.40 22.66
N VAL A 122 37.52 -20.09 22.39
CA VAL A 122 36.38 -19.32 21.87
C VAL A 122 36.08 -19.75 20.44
N ARG A 123 35.08 -20.61 20.23
CA ARG A 123 34.56 -20.89 18.89
C ARG A 123 33.68 -19.73 18.44
N LYS A 124 34.11 -18.98 17.41
CA LYS A 124 33.30 -17.93 16.78
C LYS A 124 31.96 -18.51 16.32
N GLY A 125 30.88 -17.76 16.54
CA GLY A 125 29.54 -18.14 16.11
C GLY A 125 29.48 -18.33 14.59
N HIS A 126 28.82 -19.39 14.14
CA HIS A 126 28.70 -19.75 12.73
C HIS A 126 27.51 -19.01 12.09
N PHE A 127 27.65 -18.57 10.84
CA PHE A 127 26.59 -17.89 10.10
C PHE A 127 25.44 -18.85 9.75
N THR A 128 24.20 -18.46 10.05
CA THR A 128 22.99 -19.28 9.86
C THR A 128 22.01 -18.67 8.85
N GLY A 129 22.49 -17.74 8.03
CA GLY A 129 21.70 -17.13 6.97
C GLY A 129 21.07 -15.78 7.33
N LYS A 130 20.50 -15.16 6.31
CA LYS A 130 19.66 -13.96 6.38
C LYS A 130 18.54 -14.06 5.35
N MET A 131 17.42 -13.40 5.58
CA MET A 131 16.43 -13.17 4.54
C MET A 131 16.89 -12.01 3.65
N LYS A 132 16.91 -12.21 2.34
CA LYS A 132 17.20 -11.13 1.38
C LYS A 132 16.02 -10.15 1.32
N ALA A 133 16.33 -8.88 1.05
CA ALA A 133 15.33 -7.86 0.74
C ALA A 133 14.81 -8.07 -0.68
N TYR A 134 13.51 -8.26 -0.84
CA TYR A 134 12.86 -8.44 -2.14
C TYR A 134 12.37 -7.11 -2.74
N ARG A 135 12.17 -6.08 -1.90
CA ARG A 135 11.85 -4.70 -2.31
C ARG A 135 10.62 -4.59 -3.22
N PHE A 136 9.51 -5.22 -2.85
CA PHE A 136 8.27 -5.20 -3.62
C PHE A 136 7.70 -3.79 -3.70
N LEU A 137 7.77 -3.01 -2.61
CA LEU A 137 7.21 -1.66 -2.58
C LEU A 137 7.96 -0.72 -3.51
N LYS A 138 9.30 -0.84 -3.56
CA LYS A 138 10.11 -0.06 -4.52
C LYS A 138 9.66 -0.28 -5.96
N ARG A 139 9.49 -1.54 -6.37
CA ARG A 139 9.01 -1.87 -7.73
C ARG A 139 7.57 -1.41 -7.97
N THR A 140 6.75 -1.47 -6.93
CA THR A 140 5.36 -1.00 -6.97
C THR A 140 5.29 0.50 -7.17
N GLU A 141 6.15 1.26 -6.52
CA GLU A 141 6.28 2.71 -6.69
C GLU A 141 6.71 3.05 -8.12
N GLU A 142 7.77 2.42 -8.61
CA GLU A 142 8.28 2.62 -9.98
C GLU A 142 7.22 2.31 -11.06
N THR A 143 6.45 1.23 -10.89
CA THR A 143 5.47 0.77 -11.89
C THR A 143 4.08 1.42 -11.72
N GLY A 144 3.70 1.71 -10.47
CA GLY A 144 2.34 2.00 -10.08
C GLY A 144 2.04 3.47 -9.91
N THR A 145 3.02 4.29 -9.50
CA THR A 145 2.81 5.73 -9.28
C THR A 145 2.29 6.44 -10.53
N PRO A 146 2.89 6.27 -11.73
CA PRO A 146 2.37 6.94 -12.94
C PRO A 146 0.94 6.51 -13.29
N LYS A 147 0.58 5.24 -13.05
CA LYS A 147 -0.76 4.72 -13.32
C LYS A 147 -1.80 5.30 -12.36
N VAL A 148 -1.43 5.44 -11.10
CA VAL A 148 -2.29 6.03 -10.07
C VAL A 148 -2.52 7.51 -10.33
N GLU A 149 -1.49 8.27 -10.68
CA GLU A 149 -1.60 9.70 -10.93
C GLU A 149 -2.59 9.99 -12.07
N ASN A 150 -2.45 9.28 -13.18
CA ASN A 150 -3.38 9.38 -14.31
C ASN A 150 -4.81 8.94 -13.94
N GLY A 151 -4.96 7.82 -13.22
CA GLY A 151 -6.26 7.28 -12.82
C GLY A 151 -6.99 8.10 -11.75
N LEU A 152 -6.24 8.83 -10.92
CA LEU A 152 -6.79 9.61 -9.81
C LEU A 152 -7.67 10.74 -10.32
N PHE A 153 -7.18 11.54 -11.27
CA PHE A 153 -7.92 12.67 -11.81
C PHE A 153 -9.18 12.20 -12.53
N ASP A 154 -9.10 11.14 -13.33
CA ASP A 154 -10.25 10.56 -14.01
C ASP A 154 -11.30 10.02 -13.04
N THR A 155 -10.87 9.33 -11.98
CA THR A 155 -11.80 8.84 -10.95
C THR A 155 -12.43 9.99 -10.17
N PHE A 156 -11.67 11.04 -9.88
CA PHE A 156 -12.16 12.23 -9.21
C PHE A 156 -13.22 12.95 -10.04
N ARG A 157 -12.93 13.23 -11.32
CA ARG A 157 -13.88 13.80 -12.29
C ARG A 157 -15.17 12.99 -12.36
N LYS A 158 -15.07 11.68 -12.59
CA LYS A 158 -16.24 10.78 -12.64
C LYS A 158 -17.08 10.80 -11.35
N ASN A 159 -16.44 10.94 -10.19
CA ASN A 159 -17.16 11.03 -8.92
C ASN A 159 -17.90 12.37 -8.79
N LEU A 160 -17.30 13.47 -9.26
CA LEU A 160 -17.96 14.78 -9.25
C LEU A 160 -19.13 14.83 -10.23
N ASP A 161 -18.94 14.37 -11.47
CA ASP A 161 -20.03 14.30 -12.46
C ASP A 161 -21.21 13.48 -11.93
N LYS A 162 -20.92 12.39 -11.20
CA LYS A 162 -21.96 11.57 -10.57
C LYS A 162 -22.71 12.30 -9.46
N GLU A 163 -22.04 13.13 -8.67
CA GLU A 163 -22.69 13.92 -7.62
C GLU A 163 -23.45 15.12 -8.19
N ALA A 164 -22.95 15.75 -9.25
CA ALA A 164 -23.62 16.81 -9.99
C ALA A 164 -24.96 16.32 -10.57
N ARG A 165 -24.94 15.19 -11.29
CA ARG A 165 -26.15 14.57 -11.85
C ARG A 165 -27.22 14.27 -10.80
N LYS A 166 -26.83 13.88 -9.58
CA LYS A 166 -27.80 13.63 -8.49
C LYS A 166 -28.50 14.90 -8.01
N ARG A 167 -27.89 16.06 -8.23
CA ARG A 167 -28.41 17.37 -7.82
C ARG A 167 -29.08 18.12 -8.97
N GLY A 168 -29.17 17.52 -10.16
CA GLY A 168 -29.73 18.15 -11.35
C GLY A 168 -28.84 19.25 -11.94
N LEU A 169 -27.53 19.16 -11.68
CA LEU A 169 -26.48 19.95 -12.31
C LEU A 169 -25.84 19.16 -13.44
#